data_AF-A0A1B6FAG6-F1
#
_entry.id   AF-A0A1B6FAG6-F1
#
_cell.length_a   1.000
_cell.length_b   1.000
_cell.length_c   1.000
_cell.angle_alpha   90.00
_cell.angle_beta   90.00
_cell.angle_gamma   90.00
#
_symmetry.space_group_name_H-M   'P 1'
#
loop_
_entity.id
_entity.type
_entity.pdbx_description
1 polymer ?
#
loop_
_entity_poly.entity_id
_entity_poly.type
_entity_poly.pdbx_seq_one_letter_code
_entity_poly.pdbx_strand_id
1 'polypeptide(L)'
;RFFSVFLVAVFEGDQGLVKQPMLVKNSMEDELTRIWLNLKEQFQNEVFMYERVLPFLDRDNTIISIFPRYFYGSASGSDNPSEYTIVLEDLRSSGFKLSPEILD
;
A
#
# COMPACT_ATOMS: atom_id res chain seq x y z
N ARG A 1 -2.36 -7.84 11.50
CA ARG A 1 -1.92 -6.41 11.42
C ARG A 1 -0.85 -6.28 10.33
N PHE A 2 -1.03 -5.36 9.40
CA PHE A 2 0.02 -5.04 8.43
C PHE A 2 0.98 -4.03 9.05
N PHE A 3 2.28 -4.26 8.90
CA PHE A 3 3.27 -3.29 9.32
C PHE A 3 3.39 -2.20 8.27
N SER A 4 3.22 -0.94 8.66
CA SER A 4 3.24 0.20 7.75
C SER A 4 4.36 1.16 8.12
N VAL A 5 5.19 1.52 7.15
CA VAL A 5 6.28 2.49 7.31
C VAL A 5 6.04 3.67 6.40
N PHE A 6 6.25 4.87 6.94
CA PHE A 6 6.25 6.09 6.14
C PHE A 6 7.66 6.42 5.70
N LEU A 7 7.86 6.55 4.39
CA LEU A 7 9.15 6.87 3.79
C LEU A 7 8.99 8.07 2.86
N VAL A 8 10.10 8.73 2.56
CA VAL A 8 10.15 9.76 1.52
C VAL A 8 11.20 9.32 0.51
N ALA A 9 10.76 8.97 -0.69
CA ALA A 9 11.66 8.76 -1.82
C ALA A 9 12.17 10.13 -2.29
N VAL A 10 13.49 10.26 -2.43
CA VAL A 10 14.12 11.48 -2.94
C VAL A 10 14.90 11.10 -4.20
N PHE A 11 14.56 11.74 -5.31
CA PHE A 11 15.16 11.48 -6.60
C PHE A 11 15.27 12.76 -7.43
N GLU A 12 16.14 12.75 -8.43
CA GLU A 12 16.31 13.87 -9.35
C GLU A 12 15.28 13.74 -10.48
N GLY A 13 14.48 14.79 -10.68
CA GLY A 13 13.57 14.93 -11.81
C GLY A 13 13.98 16.10 -12.71
N ASP A 14 13.22 16.32 -13.78
CA ASP A 14 13.54 17.31 -14.81
C ASP A 14 13.66 18.75 -14.30
N GLN A 15 13.04 19.07 -13.15
CA GLN A 15 13.04 20.40 -12.52
C GLN A 15 13.85 20.44 -11.21
N GLY A 16 14.66 19.40 -10.93
CA GLY A 16 15.47 19.27 -9.71
C GLY A 16 14.99 18.16 -8.78
N LEU A 17 15.38 18.23 -7.51
CA LEU A 17 15.07 17.20 -6.52
C LEU A 17 13.58 17.11 -6.22
N VAL A 18 13.01 15.93 -6.44
CA VAL A 18 11.63 15.57 -6.11
C VAL A 18 11.62 14.78 -4.81
N LYS A 19 10.72 15.16 -3.90
CA LYS A 19 10.42 14.41 -2.67
C LYS A 19 9.05 13.79 -2.81
N GLN A 20 8.97 12.47 -2.75
CA GLN A 20 7.73 11.72 -2.83
C GLN A 20 7.45 11.01 -1.50
N PRO A 21 6.56 11.54 -0.64
CA PRO A 21 6.07 10.84 0.53
C PRO A 21 5.29 9.58 0.12
N MET A 22 5.58 8.48 0.80
CA MET A 22 5.03 7.16 0.51
C MET A 22 4.71 6.40 1.80
N LEU A 23 3.69 5.56 1.73
CA LEU A 23 3.34 4.55 2.71
C LEU A 23 3.72 3.18 2.16
N VAL A 24 4.55 2.43 2.87
CA VAL A 24 4.89 1.05 2.54
C VAL A 24 4.21 0.13 3.53
N LYS A 25 3.34 -0.77 3.08
CA LYS A 25 2.78 -1.84 3.93
C LYS A 25 3.44 -3.18 3.59
N ASN A 26 3.78 -3.95 4.63
CA ASN A 26 4.38 -5.28 4.53
C ASN A 26 3.68 -6.29 5.45
N SER A 27 3.78 -7.58 5.11
CA SER A 27 3.26 -8.69 5.91
C SER A 27 4.35 -9.25 6.85
N MET A 28 4.67 -8.49 7.91
CA MET A 28 5.76 -8.83 8.86
C MET A 28 5.29 -9.48 10.17
N GLU A 29 4.04 -9.93 10.25
CA GLU A 29 3.54 -10.64 11.45
C GLU A 29 4.02 -12.07 11.53
N ASP A 30 3.94 -12.68 12.72
CA ASP A 30 4.21 -14.11 12.90
C ASP A 30 3.19 -14.99 12.16
N GLU A 31 3.55 -16.25 11.94
CA GLU A 31 2.76 -17.18 11.12
C GLU A 31 1.35 -17.45 11.66
N LEU A 32 1.21 -17.60 12.98
CA LEU A 32 -0.08 -17.92 13.60
C LEU A 32 -1.05 -16.75 13.42
N THR A 33 -0.58 -15.52 13.65
CA THR A 33 -1.40 -14.32 13.46
C THR A 33 -1.80 -14.13 12.00
N ARG A 34 -0.87 -14.36 11.05
CA ARG A 34 -1.16 -14.26 9.61
C ARG A 34 -2.24 -15.24 9.16
N ILE A 35 -2.18 -16.49 9.62
CA ILE A 35 -3.16 -17.53 9.30
C ILE A 35 -4.51 -17.20 9.94
N TRP A 36 -4.53 -16.85 11.22
CA TRP A 36 -5.77 -16.57 11.94
C TRP A 36 -6.56 -15.40 11.34
N LEU A 37 -5.85 -14.40 10.82
CA LEU A 37 -6.44 -13.21 10.18
C LEU A 37 -6.59 -13.32 8.65
N ASN A 38 -6.20 -14.43 8.00
CA ASN A 38 -6.18 -14.57 6.54
C ASN A 38 -5.47 -13.40 5.83
N LEU A 39 -4.29 -13.00 6.34
CA LEU A 39 -3.61 -11.79 5.85
C LEU A 39 -3.06 -11.95 4.43
N LYS A 40 -2.81 -13.18 3.99
CA LYS A 40 -2.39 -13.48 2.63
C LYS A 40 -3.47 -13.04 1.63
N GLU A 41 -4.68 -13.53 1.82
CA GLU A 41 -5.83 -13.24 0.95
C GLU A 41 -6.18 -11.76 0.98
N GLN A 42 -6.14 -11.13 2.16
CA GLN A 42 -6.39 -9.69 2.29
C GLN A 42 -5.37 -8.87 1.49
N PHE A 43 -4.09 -9.20 1.59
CA PHE A 43 -3.03 -8.47 0.88
C PHE A 43 -3.08 -8.70 -0.63
N GLN A 44 -3.34 -9.94 -1.06
CA GLN A 44 -3.55 -10.29 -2.47
C GLN A 44 -4.74 -9.53 -3.06
N ASN A 45 -5.84 -9.43 -2.31
CA ASN A 45 -7.01 -8.67 -2.72
C ASN A 45 -6.70 -7.17 -2.80
N GLU A 46 -5.91 -6.61 -1.88
CA GLU A 46 -5.52 -5.20 -1.93
C GLU A 46 -4.68 -4.90 -3.18
N VAL A 47 -3.67 -5.72 -3.48
CA VAL A 47 -2.87 -5.57 -4.73
C VAL A 47 -3.75 -5.74 -5.97
N PHE A 48 -4.58 -6.78 -6.03
CA PHE A 48 -5.50 -7.01 -7.14
C PHE A 48 -6.48 -5.86 -7.35
N MET A 49 -6.95 -5.25 -6.26
CA MET A 49 -7.85 -4.10 -6.30
C MET A 49 -7.20 -2.91 -7.02
N TYR A 50 -5.97 -2.54 -6.65
CA TYR A 50 -5.24 -1.45 -7.29
C TYR A 50 -4.81 -1.77 -8.73
N GLU A 51 -4.37 -3.00 -9.01
CA GLU A 51 -3.85 -3.36 -10.34
C GLU A 51 -4.94 -3.65 -11.39
N ARG A 52 -6.08 -4.19 -10.96
CA ARG A 52 -7.09 -4.75 -11.87
C ARG A 52 -8.47 -4.14 -11.69
N VAL A 53 -8.93 -4.03 -10.44
CA VAL A 53 -10.32 -3.60 -10.18
C VAL A 53 -10.48 -2.10 -10.41
N LEU A 54 -9.64 -1.24 -9.80
CA LEU A 54 -9.76 0.21 -9.97
C LEU A 54 -9.60 0.62 -11.43
N PRO A 55 -8.60 0.16 -12.19
CA PRO A 55 -8.48 0.51 -13.61
C PRO A 55 -9.67 0.04 -14.45
N PHE A 56 -10.30 -1.09 -14.09
CA PHE A 56 -11.50 -1.56 -14.78
C PHE A 56 -12.74 -0.71 -14.48
N LEU A 57 -12.89 -0.28 -13.23
CA LEU A 57 -14.03 0.54 -12.79
C LEU A 57 -13.89 2.01 -13.21
N ASP A 58 -12.67 2.52 -13.32
CA ASP A 58 -12.41 3.93 -13.51
C ASP A 58 -12.44 4.39 -14.99
N ARG A 59 -13.60 4.25 -15.62
CA ARG A 59 -13.78 4.60 -17.05
C ARG A 59 -13.60 6.08 -17.37
N ASP A 60 -13.85 6.95 -16.37
CA ASP A 60 -13.85 8.41 -16.51
C ASP A 60 -12.77 9.09 -15.66
N ASN A 61 -11.74 8.36 -15.22
CA ASN A 61 -10.65 8.86 -14.36
C ASN A 61 -11.11 9.57 -13.06
N THR A 62 -12.29 9.23 -12.56
CA THR A 62 -12.90 9.84 -11.37
C THR A 62 -12.67 8.99 -10.13
N ILE A 63 -12.75 7.67 -10.26
CA ILE A 63 -12.61 6.74 -9.14
C ILE A 63 -11.17 6.71 -8.67
N ILE A 64 -10.16 6.71 -9.54
CA ILE A 64 -8.76 6.66 -9.08
C ILE A 64 -8.39 7.88 -8.25
N SER A 65 -9.08 9.02 -8.44
CA SER A 65 -8.83 10.27 -7.71
C SER A 65 -9.21 10.21 -6.21
N ILE A 66 -10.11 9.28 -5.83
CA ILE A 66 -10.55 9.13 -4.44
C ILE A 66 -9.74 8.07 -3.66
N PHE A 67 -8.86 7.33 -4.35
CA PHE A 67 -7.94 6.38 -3.73
C PHE A 67 -6.54 6.99 -3.62
N PRO A 68 -5.73 6.59 -2.62
CA PRO A 68 -4.32 6.95 -2.59
C PRO A 68 -3.65 6.51 -3.88
N ARG A 69 -2.74 7.33 -4.42
CA ARG A 69 -1.98 6.91 -5.61
C ARG A 69 -1.19 5.65 -5.32
N TYR A 70 -1.34 4.66 -6.19
CA TYR A 70 -0.61 3.39 -6.12
C TYR A 70 0.71 3.49 -6.90
N PHE A 71 1.81 3.12 -6.25
CA PHE A 71 3.14 3.12 -6.88
C PHE A 71 3.61 1.71 -7.22
N TYR A 72 3.35 0.75 -6.35
CA TYR A 72 3.85 -0.62 -6.49
C TYR A 72 3.07 -1.59 -5.60
N GLY A 73 3.02 -2.86 -6.01
CA GLY A 73 2.47 -3.95 -5.22
C GLY A 73 3.08 -5.28 -5.67
N SER A 74 3.33 -6.15 -4.70
CA SER A 74 3.81 -7.52 -4.89
C SER A 74 3.07 -8.40 -3.90
N ALA A 75 2.35 -9.38 -4.41
CA ALA A 75 1.63 -10.36 -3.61
C ALA A 75 1.50 -11.72 -4.32
N SER A 76 2.31 -11.96 -5.36
CA SER A 76 2.10 -13.07 -6.29
C SER A 76 2.65 -14.38 -5.78
N GLY A 77 1.83 -15.43 -5.81
CA GLY A 77 2.20 -16.85 -5.97
C GLY A 77 3.07 -17.54 -4.91
N SER A 78 3.89 -16.80 -4.16
CA SER A 78 4.72 -17.32 -3.10
C SER A 78 3.94 -17.39 -1.80
N ASP A 79 4.27 -18.38 -0.98
CA ASP A 79 3.82 -18.46 0.41
C ASP A 79 4.73 -17.66 1.35
N ASN A 80 5.71 -16.93 0.79
CA ASN A 80 6.69 -16.16 1.56
C ASN A 80 6.14 -14.74 1.85
N PRO A 81 5.74 -14.43 3.09
CA PRO A 81 5.10 -13.16 3.43
C PRO A 81 6.06 -11.97 3.37
N SER A 82 7.38 -12.22 3.39
CA SER A 82 8.40 -11.17 3.22
C SER A 82 8.42 -10.58 1.81
N GLU A 83 7.81 -11.24 0.84
CA GLU A 83 7.66 -10.76 -0.53
C GLU A 83 6.39 -9.93 -0.74
N TYR A 84 5.55 -9.82 0.30
CA TYR A 84 4.30 -9.07 0.25
C TYR A 84 4.55 -7.61 0.62
N THR A 85 4.53 -6.75 -0.39
CA THR A 85 4.77 -5.31 -0.25
C THR A 85 3.79 -4.53 -1.10
N ILE A 86 3.26 -3.44 -0.56
CA ILE A 86 2.46 -2.45 -1.31
C ILE A 86 2.97 -1.07 -0.95
N VAL A 87 3.12 -0.22 -1.96
CA VAL A 87 3.61 1.15 -1.84
C VAL A 87 2.54 2.10 -2.37
N LEU A 88 2.05 2.95 -1.48
CA LEU A 88 0.97 3.90 -1.71
C LEU A 88 1.41 5.31 -1.38
N GLU A 89 0.62 6.29 -1.79
CA GLU A 89 0.74 7.68 -1.36
C GLU A 89 0.56 7.84 0.15
N ASP A 90 1.42 8.66 0.75
CA ASP A 90 1.23 9.11 2.13
C ASP A 90 0.20 10.25 2.19
N LEU A 91 -0.98 9.93 2.71
CA LEU A 91 -2.12 10.85 2.80
C LEU A 91 -2.10 11.77 4.03
N ARG A 92 -1.07 11.73 4.88
CA ARG A 92 -1.03 12.58 6.10
C ARG A 92 -1.03 14.06 5.78
N SER A 93 -0.42 14.47 4.66
CA SER A 93 -0.46 15.85 4.17
C SER A 93 -1.88 16.31 3.79
N SER A 94 -2.76 15.37 3.47
CA SER A 94 -4.18 15.59 3.14
C SER A 94 -5.10 15.55 4.37
N GLY A 95 -4.53 15.50 5.58
CA GLY A 95 -5.27 15.54 6.85
C GLY A 95 -5.69 14.17 7.40
N PHE A 96 -5.35 13.07 6.72
CA PHE A 96 -5.59 11.73 7.23
C PHE A 96 -4.68 11.42 8.42
N LYS A 97 -5.20 10.64 9.37
CA LYS A 97 -4.48 10.24 10.58
C LYS A 97 -4.47 8.72 10.69
N LEU A 98 -3.44 8.19 11.32
CA LEU A 98 -3.40 6.78 11.71
C LEU A 98 -4.56 6.50 12.66
N SER A 99 -5.20 5.32 12.50
CA SER A 99 -6.20 4.90 13.49
C SER A 99 -5.52 4.70 14.85
N PRO A 100 -6.21 5.01 15.96
CA PRO A 100 -5.65 4.85 17.31
C PRO A 100 -5.17 3.44 17.61
N GLU A 101 -5.78 2.44 16.97
CA GLU A 101 -5.43 1.02 17.06
C GLU A 101 -3.99 0.70 16.58
N ILE A 102 -3.32 1.64 15.91
CA ILE A 102 -1.93 1.49 15.44
C ILE A 102 -0.92 1.88 16.53
N LEU A 103 -1.34 2.52 17.64
CA LEU A 103 -0.45 3.08 18.67
C LEU A 103 -0.14 2.17 19.87
N ASP A 104 -0.81 1.02 20.02
CA ASP A 104 -0.51 -0.01 21.04
C ASP A 104 0.15 -1.25 20.42
#